data_AF-A0A7D5BWV9-F1
#
_entry.id   AF-A0A7D5BWV9-F1
#
_cell.length_a   1.000
_cell.length_b   1.000
_cell.length_c   1.000
_cell.angle_alpha   90.00
_cell.angle_beta   90.00
_cell.angle_gamma   90.00
#
_symmetry.space_group_name_H-M   'P 1'
#
loop_
_entity.id
_entity.type
_entity.pdbx_description
1 polymer ?
#
loop_
_entity_poly.entity_id
_entity_poly.type
_entity_poly.pdbx_seq_one_letter_code
_entity_poly.pdbx_strand_id
1 'polypeptide(L)' 'MTKAAVRDAIKDSKYIENPLEVYVHDTMADDSKLHEATGWEPEIDFEEGVKRVCEPYKNSKVAEN' A
#
# COMPACT_ATOMS: atom_id res chain seq x y z
N MET A 1 1.43 -1.93 15.59
CA MET A 1 0.20 -2.75 15.64
C MET A 1 0.61 -4.19 15.81
N THR A 2 -0.05 -4.92 16.72
CA THR A 2 0.17 -6.37 16.85
C THR A 2 -0.60 -7.10 15.74
N LYS A 3 -0.21 -8.35 15.41
CA LYS A 3 -0.97 -9.19 14.46
C LYS A 3 -2.46 -9.32 14.83
N ALA A 4 -2.81 -9.17 16.12
CA ALA A 4 -4.18 -9.19 16.60
C ALA A 4 -4.98 -7.95 16.15
N ALA A 5 -4.41 -6.75 16.28
CA ALA A 5 -5.08 -5.51 15.91
C ALA A 5 -5.38 -5.41 14.40
N VAL A 6 -4.47 -5.89 13.54
CA VAL A 6 -4.71 -5.94 12.09
C VAL A 6 -5.83 -6.94 11.76
N ARG A 7 -5.84 -8.10 12.42
CA ARG A 7 -6.87 -9.13 12.24
C ARG A 7 -8.26 -8.62 12.64
N ASP A 8 -8.37 -7.88 13.73
CA ASP A 8 -9.65 -7.27 14.15
C ASP A 8 -10.12 -6.20 13.16
N ALA A 9 -9.20 -5.38 12.61
CA ALA A 9 -9.55 -4.34 11.63
C ALA A 9 -10.06 -4.88 10.30
N ILE A 10 -9.56 -6.04 9.84
CA ILE A 10 -9.97 -6.66 8.56
C ILE A 10 -11.09 -7.69 8.72
N LYS A 11 -11.51 -7.98 9.96
CA LYS A 11 -12.44 -9.07 10.29
C LYS A 11 -13.75 -9.00 9.49
N ASP A 12 -14.26 -7.79 9.29
CA ASP A 12 -15.52 -7.56 8.57
C ASP A 12 -15.30 -7.05 7.13
N SER A 13 -14.06 -7.08 6.63
CA SER A 13 -13.77 -6.71 5.25
C SER A 13 -14.39 -7.73 4.30
N LYS A 14 -14.94 -7.23 3.19
CA LYS A 14 -15.51 -8.06 2.13
C LYS A 14 -14.78 -7.72 0.85
N TYR A 15 -14.33 -8.76 0.14
CA TYR A 15 -13.92 -8.59 -1.24
C TYR A 15 -15.14 -8.21 -2.08
N ILE A 16 -15.01 -7.18 -2.90
CA ILE A 16 -16.05 -6.69 -3.81
C ILE A 16 -15.42 -6.66 -5.20
N GLU A 17 -16.06 -7.33 -6.15
CA GLU A 17 -15.58 -7.37 -7.54
C GLU A 17 -15.64 -5.98 -8.16
N ASN A 18 -14.59 -5.61 -8.90
CA ASN A 18 -14.58 -4.33 -9.59
C ASN A 18 -15.58 -4.38 -10.77
N PRO A 19 -16.53 -3.44 -10.89
CA PRO A 19 -17.51 -3.46 -11.97
C PRO A 19 -16.93 -3.09 -13.35
N LEU A 20 -15.67 -2.64 -13.42
CA LEU A 20 -15.03 -2.25 -14.67
C LEU A 20 -14.53 -3.48 -15.45
N GLU A 21 -14.96 -3.62 -16.70
CA GLU A 21 -14.56 -4.73 -17.58
C GLU A 21 -13.05 -4.76 -17.90
N VAL A 22 -12.37 -3.62 -17.81
CA VAL A 22 -10.94 -3.45 -18.09
C VAL A 22 -10.17 -3.00 -16.84
N TYR A 23 -10.45 -3.64 -15.71
CA TYR A 23 -9.74 -3.36 -14.47
C TYR A 23 -8.31 -3.90 -14.51
N VAL A 24 -7.32 -3.00 -14.37
CA VAL A 24 -5.91 -3.39 -14.26
C VAL A 24 -5.60 -3.62 -12.78
N HIS A 25 -5.54 -4.89 -12.38
CA HIS A 25 -5.21 -5.29 -11.01
C HIS A 25 -3.70 -5.29 -10.76
N ASP A 26 -2.93 -5.79 -11.71
CA ASP A 26 -1.50 -6.01 -11.56
C ASP A 26 -0.71 -5.03 -12.41
N THR A 27 -0.08 -4.07 -11.75
CA THR A 27 0.86 -3.14 -12.39
C THR A 27 2.25 -3.40 -11.84
N MET A 28 3.21 -3.64 -12.72
CA MET A 28 4.62 -3.73 -12.39
C MET A 28 5.36 -2.67 -13.20
N ALA A 29 6.00 -1.73 -12.51
CA ALA A 29 6.79 -0.70 -13.17
C ALA A 29 8.13 -1.29 -13.62
N ASP A 30 8.52 -0.98 -14.87
CA ASP A 30 9.87 -1.19 -15.39
C ASP A 30 10.68 0.08 -15.15
N ASP A 31 11.71 -0.03 -14.31
CA ASP A 31 12.56 1.09 -13.90
C ASP A 31 13.86 1.19 -14.73
N SER A 32 14.08 0.30 -15.70
CA SER A 32 15.32 0.24 -16.49
C SER A 32 15.75 1.58 -17.09
N LYS A 33 14.80 2.35 -17.65
CA LYS A 33 15.07 3.68 -18.22
C LYS A 33 15.41 4.73 -17.17
N LEU A 34 14.77 4.67 -16.01
CA LEU A 34 15.04 5.58 -14.90
C LEU A 34 16.43 5.29 -14.34
N HIS A 35 16.74 4.00 -14.15
CA HIS A 35 18.06 3.52 -13.75
C HIS A 35 19.15 3.96 -14.74
N GLU A 36 18.99 3.70 -16.05
CA GLU A 36 19.99 4.07 -17.06
C GLU A 36 20.29 5.58 -17.05
N ALA A 37 19.24 6.41 -16.91
CA ALA A 37 19.39 7.86 -16.96
C ALA A 37 19.97 8.47 -15.68
N THR A 38 19.83 7.81 -14.53
CA THR A 38 20.09 8.44 -13.22
C THR A 38 20.92 7.62 -12.24
N GLY A 39 21.11 6.33 -12.52
CA GLY A 39 21.65 5.34 -11.58
C GLY A 39 20.72 5.05 -10.40
N TRP A 40 19.47 5.53 -10.44
CA TRP A 40 18.50 5.33 -9.36
C TRP A 40 18.08 3.87 -9.25
N GLU A 41 17.90 3.42 -8.01
CA GLU A 41 17.41 2.09 -7.63
C GLU A 41 16.43 2.27 -6.46
N PRO A 42 15.40 1.41 -6.32
CA PRO A 42 14.52 1.44 -5.16
C PRO A 42 15.27 1.03 -3.88
N GLU A 43 15.30 1.93 -2.90
CA GLU A 43 16.05 1.70 -1.65
C GLU A 43 15.19 1.17 -0.49
N ILE A 44 13.86 1.26 -0.62
CA ILE A 44 12.91 0.94 0.46
C ILE A 44 12.12 -0.30 0.06
N ASP A 45 12.19 -1.34 0.89
CA ASP A 45 11.37 -2.53 0.72
C ASP A 45 9.88 -2.26 1.01
N PHE A 46 9.03 -3.23 0.66
CA PHE A 46 7.59 -3.09 0.78
C PHE A 46 7.16 -2.84 2.23
N GLU A 47 7.67 -3.63 3.18
CA GLU A 47 7.31 -3.58 4.59
C GLU A 47 7.68 -2.25 5.25
N GLU A 48 8.88 -1.74 5.01
CA GLU A 48 9.35 -0.46 5.53
C GLU A 48 8.60 0.70 4.85
N GLY A 49 8.31 0.59 3.56
CA GLY A 49 7.46 1.55 2.84
C GLY A 49 6.07 1.68 3.48
N VAL A 50 5.38 0.55 3.68
CA VAL A 50 4.06 0.50 4.34
C VAL A 50 4.13 1.10 5.76
N LYS A 51 5.17 0.76 6.52
CA LYS A 51 5.36 1.29 7.87
C LYS A 51 5.52 2.81 7.88
N ARG A 52 6.34 3.38 6.99
CA ARG A 52 6.54 4.84 6.86
C ARG A 52 5.24 5.56 6.48
N VAL A 53 4.48 5.00 5.53
CA VAL A 53 3.18 5.55 5.12
C VAL A 53 2.17 5.53 6.26
N CYS A 54 2.12 4.47 7.05
CA CYS A 54 1.16 4.31 8.14
C CYS A 54 1.52 5.11 9.41
N GLU A 55 2.80 5.47 9.63
CA GLU A 55 3.25 6.13 10.85
C GLU A 55 2.45 7.38 11.23
N PRO A 56 2.16 8.34 10.30
CA PRO A 56 1.40 9.54 10.63
C PRO A 56 -0.05 9.26 11.07
N TYR A 57 -0.62 8.13 10.63
CA TYR A 57 -2.00 7.76 10.93
C TYR A 57 -2.20 7.12 12.29
N LYS A 58 -1.14 6.67 12.96
CA LYS A 58 -1.25 5.97 14.26
C LYS A 58 -1.88 6.80 15.38
N ASN A 59 -1.75 8.12 15.30
CA ASN A 59 -2.31 9.06 16.28
C ASN A 59 -3.41 9.95 15.67
N SER A 60 -3.84 9.64 14.44
CA SER A 60 -4.88 10.40 13.78
C SER A 60 -6.23 10.06 14.41
N LYS A 61 -7.00 11.09 14.79
CA LYS A 61 -8.41 10.91 15.10
C LYS A 61 -9.17 10.79 13.78
N VAL A 62 -9.96 9.73 13.64
CA VAL A 62 -10.90 9.63 12.53
C VAL A 62 -11.91 10.77 12.70
N ALA A 63 -12.01 11.64 11.71
CA ALA A 63 -13.10 12.62 11.67
C ALA A 63 -14.40 11.84 11.45
N GLU A 64 -15.33 11.95 12.38
CA GLU A 64 -16.69 11.42 12.22
C GLU A 64 -17.41 12.30 11.18
N ASN A 65 -17.89 11.67 10.09
CA ASN A 65 -18.81 12.25 9.12
C ASN A 65 -20.17 11.56 9.26
#